data_AF-S4XFZ7-F1
#
_entry.id   AF-S4XFZ7-F1
#
_cell.length_a   1.000
_cell.length_b   1.000
_cell.length_c   1.000
_cell.angle_alpha   90.00
_cell.angle_beta   90.00
_cell.angle_gamma   90.00
#
_symmetry.space_group_name_H-M   'P 1'
#
loop_
_entity.id
_entity.type
_entity.pdbx_description
1 polymer ?
#
loop_
_entity_poly.entity_id
_entity_poly.type
_entity_poly.pdbx_seq_one_letter_code
_entity_poly.pdbx_strand_id
1 'polypeptide(L)'
;MHRRRILMTLTAALTATALASCTIGDAEDTASTASPVTGVQTGAASPTDTLPDPTTAQLKDSEDRSGTADTTTGDLTALAGRTIYIDPGHAGTAPPADLTAIDGRGGTKACNTSGTASDAGWPEHTFTWEISQQLKTILEEAGATVLLTRADDVNRADCIDERAYKENASAADAVVSLHADGSGTGNTGFHISAIADPLPDNLPTESADLATSVRDAMVAAGLPTSNYLGTDGLYPRSDLTGLNLSSKPKILIEFGNMRDLSDLAQLESADGRKVRAQAVAQGLADFLS
;
A
#
# COMPACT_ATOMS: atom_id res chain seq x y z
N MET A 1 4.95 32.43 71.26
CA MET A 1 3.61 32.98 70.95
C MET A 1 3.75 33.98 69.82
N HIS A 2 3.31 33.66 68.60
CA HIS A 2 2.78 34.58 67.58
C HIS A 2 2.34 33.73 66.39
N ARG A 3 1.04 33.40 66.34
CA ARG A 3 0.39 32.72 65.22
C ARG A 3 0.21 33.73 64.09
N ARG A 4 0.76 33.47 62.90
CA ARG A 4 0.31 34.11 61.66
C ARG A 4 -0.27 33.04 60.74
N ARG A 5 -1.59 33.16 60.55
CA ARG A 5 -2.39 32.40 59.60
C ARG A 5 -2.01 32.89 58.19
N ILE A 6 -1.58 31.99 57.32
CA ILE A 6 -1.44 32.26 55.89
C ILE A 6 -2.64 31.62 55.19
N LEU A 7 -3.37 32.48 54.50
CA LEU A 7 -4.63 32.25 53.82
C LEU A 7 -4.37 31.51 52.49
N MET A 8 -5.10 30.42 52.26
CA MET A 8 -5.19 29.73 50.98
C MET A 8 -5.89 30.62 49.95
N THR A 9 -5.27 30.79 48.77
CA THR A 9 -5.96 31.25 47.56
C THR A 9 -5.78 30.18 46.48
N LEU A 10 -6.85 29.43 46.24
CA LEU A 10 -7.01 28.45 45.17
C LEU A 10 -7.42 29.22 43.90
N THR A 11 -6.56 29.30 42.90
CA THR A 11 -6.91 29.85 41.58
C THR A 11 -7.14 28.68 40.63
N ALA A 12 -8.41 28.46 40.28
CA ALA A 12 -8.82 27.51 39.25
C ALA A 12 -8.61 28.17 37.87
N ALA A 13 -7.69 27.64 37.07
CA ALA A 13 -7.53 28.00 35.66
C ALA A 13 -8.47 27.11 34.83
N LEU A 14 -9.53 27.71 34.30
CA LEU A 14 -10.47 27.09 33.37
C LEU A 14 -10.01 27.45 31.95
N THR A 15 -9.26 26.56 31.30
CA THR A 15 -8.92 26.68 29.88
C THR A 15 -10.00 26.01 29.05
N ALA A 16 -10.78 26.82 28.32
CA ALA A 16 -11.76 26.36 27.35
C ALA A 16 -11.05 25.94 26.05
N THR A 17 -11.07 24.65 25.74
CA THR A 17 -10.62 24.08 24.48
C THR A 17 -11.73 24.22 23.44
N ALA A 18 -11.47 24.91 22.33
CA ALA A 18 -12.38 24.99 21.20
C ALA A 18 -12.34 23.66 20.41
N LEU A 19 -13.47 22.94 20.40
CA LEU A 19 -13.74 21.81 19.53
C LEU A 19 -14.16 22.33 18.16
N ALA A 20 -13.37 22.05 17.12
CA ALA A 20 -13.77 22.23 15.73
C ALA A 20 -14.47 20.95 15.26
N SER A 21 -15.79 20.94 15.37
CA SER A 21 -16.66 19.92 14.78
C SER A 21 -16.93 20.30 13.31
N CYS A 22 -16.53 19.46 12.36
CA CYS A 22 -17.04 19.53 10.99
C CYS A 22 -18.41 18.83 10.95
N THR A 23 -19.45 19.61 10.73
CA THR A 23 -20.83 19.16 10.50
C THR A 23 -21.00 18.66 9.07
N ILE A 24 -21.53 17.45 8.95
CA ILE A 24 -22.12 16.89 7.73
C ILE A 24 -23.39 17.69 7.42
N GLY A 25 -23.50 18.20 6.20
CA GLY A 25 -24.71 18.87 5.70
C GLY A 25 -25.65 17.85 5.06
N ASP A 26 -26.84 17.70 5.64
CA ASP A 26 -28.00 17.08 5.03
C ASP A 26 -28.43 17.88 3.78
N ALA A 27 -28.67 17.17 2.68
CA ALA A 27 -29.45 17.68 1.55
C ALA A 27 -30.63 16.74 1.34
N GLU A 28 -31.82 17.23 1.70
CA GLU A 28 -33.10 16.59 1.48
C GLU A 28 -33.48 16.58 -0.01
N ASP A 29 -34.01 15.41 -0.37
CA ASP A 29 -34.95 15.01 -1.40
C ASP A 29 -35.69 16.12 -2.19
N THR A 30 -35.57 16.08 -3.52
CA THR A 30 -36.61 16.57 -4.45
C THR A 30 -36.82 15.58 -5.58
N ALA A 31 -37.89 14.79 -5.48
CA ALA A 31 -38.44 14.00 -6.58
C ALA A 31 -39.33 14.87 -7.50
N SER A 32 -39.17 14.75 -8.83
CA SER A 32 -40.30 14.93 -9.77
C SER A 32 -40.07 14.25 -11.13
N THR A 33 -40.81 13.15 -11.31
CA THR A 33 -41.57 12.74 -12.50
C THR A 33 -40.89 12.46 -13.85
N ALA A 34 -40.89 11.18 -14.25
CA ALA A 34 -41.23 10.75 -15.60
C ALA A 34 -41.95 9.38 -15.58
N SER A 35 -43.13 9.33 -16.20
CA SER A 35 -44.01 8.15 -16.32
C SER A 35 -43.65 7.24 -17.52
N PRO A 36 -44.18 6.00 -17.59
CA PRO A 36 -43.54 4.89 -18.28
C PRO A 36 -44.10 4.65 -19.70
N VAL A 37 -43.35 3.90 -20.52
CA VAL A 37 -43.88 3.26 -21.74
C VAL A 37 -43.47 1.79 -21.74
N THR A 38 -44.46 0.92 -21.60
CA THR A 38 -44.41 -0.53 -21.86
C THR A 38 -44.49 -0.82 -23.36
N GLY A 39 -43.75 -1.81 -23.85
CA GLY A 39 -43.87 -2.32 -25.22
C GLY A 39 -43.07 -3.61 -25.44
N VAL A 40 -43.76 -4.69 -25.77
CA VAL A 40 -43.34 -6.10 -25.73
C VAL A 40 -43.02 -6.66 -27.13
N GLN A 41 -42.04 -7.58 -27.18
CA GLN A 41 -41.81 -8.74 -28.08
C GLN A 41 -41.39 -8.66 -29.57
N THR A 42 -40.35 -9.49 -29.82
CA THR A 42 -40.11 -10.51 -30.87
C THR A 42 -39.94 -10.17 -32.34
N GLY A 43 -38.86 -10.73 -32.92
CA GLY A 43 -38.76 -11.04 -34.35
C GLY A 43 -37.38 -11.61 -34.71
N ALA A 44 -37.34 -12.90 -35.08
CA ALA A 44 -36.17 -13.59 -35.60
C ALA A 44 -36.06 -13.45 -37.13
N ALA A 45 -34.84 -13.45 -37.70
CA ALA A 45 -34.46 -14.15 -38.95
C ALA A 45 -33.04 -13.75 -39.43
N SER A 46 -32.25 -14.74 -39.85
CA SER A 46 -30.97 -14.63 -40.58
C SER A 46 -31.13 -14.08 -42.01
N PRO A 47 -30.02 -13.70 -42.68
CA PRO A 47 -29.51 -14.61 -43.72
C PRO A 47 -27.97 -14.71 -43.86
N THR A 48 -27.53 -15.95 -44.07
CA THR A 48 -26.62 -16.54 -45.08
C THR A 48 -25.62 -15.65 -45.85
N ASP A 49 -24.34 -15.92 -45.60
CA ASP A 49 -23.27 -16.38 -46.52
C ASP A 49 -23.00 -15.64 -47.85
N THR A 50 -21.76 -15.14 -48.03
CA THR A 50 -20.91 -15.34 -49.24
C THR A 50 -19.52 -14.74 -48.99
N LEU A 51 -18.50 -15.60 -48.92
CA LEU A 51 -17.08 -15.24 -49.10
C LEU A 51 -16.70 -15.22 -50.59
N PRO A 52 -15.70 -14.42 -50.96
CA PRO A 52 -14.71 -14.92 -51.91
C PRO A 52 -13.27 -14.76 -51.39
N ASP A 53 -12.45 -15.76 -51.68
CA ASP A 53 -10.98 -15.80 -51.55
C ASP A 53 -10.46 -16.56 -52.79
N PRO A 54 -9.17 -16.51 -53.23
CA PRO A 54 -8.06 -15.66 -52.79
C PRO A 54 -7.38 -14.93 -53.97
N THR A 55 -6.57 -13.92 -53.68
CA THR A 55 -5.51 -13.49 -54.60
C THR A 55 -4.19 -13.44 -53.86
N THR A 56 -3.32 -14.37 -54.24
CA THR A 56 -1.89 -14.45 -53.98
C THR A 56 -1.18 -13.12 -54.18
N ALA A 57 -0.63 -12.56 -53.09
CA ALA A 57 0.47 -11.63 -53.14
C ALA A 57 1.56 -12.12 -52.19
N GLN A 58 2.66 -12.57 -52.77
CA GLN A 58 3.90 -12.89 -52.08
C GLN A 58 4.37 -11.67 -51.29
N LEU A 59 4.48 -11.80 -49.97
CA LEU A 59 5.26 -10.88 -49.15
C LEU A 59 6.54 -11.58 -48.70
N LYS A 60 7.62 -10.85 -48.95
CA LYS A 60 9.01 -11.22 -48.72
C LYS A 60 9.27 -11.41 -47.24
N ASP A 61 10.07 -12.41 -46.98
CA ASP A 61 10.79 -12.64 -45.74
C ASP A 61 11.49 -11.35 -45.28
N SER A 62 11.15 -10.90 -44.08
CA SER A 62 11.81 -9.79 -43.38
C SER A 62 11.65 -10.09 -41.90
N GLU A 63 12.54 -10.97 -41.43
CA GLU A 63 12.94 -11.05 -40.03
C GLU A 63 13.49 -9.68 -39.61
N ASP A 64 12.67 -8.87 -38.92
CA ASP A 64 13.18 -7.73 -38.16
C ASP A 64 12.40 -7.54 -36.85
N ARG A 65 13.00 -8.13 -35.80
CA ARG A 65 12.98 -7.73 -34.38
C ARG A 65 11.70 -7.07 -33.86
N SER A 66 10.74 -7.92 -33.49
CA SER A 66 9.88 -7.64 -32.33
C SER A 66 10.70 -7.84 -31.06
N GLY A 67 11.48 -6.82 -30.70
CA GLY A 67 12.00 -6.69 -29.34
C GLY A 67 10.86 -6.16 -28.48
N THR A 68 10.12 -7.05 -27.83
CA THR A 68 9.43 -6.67 -26.60
C THR A 68 10.50 -6.11 -25.68
N ALA A 69 10.33 -4.87 -25.23
CA ALA A 69 11.15 -4.29 -24.18
C ALA A 69 10.98 -5.18 -22.94
N ASP A 70 11.88 -6.14 -22.82
CA ASP A 70 12.15 -6.88 -21.60
C ASP A 70 12.77 -5.86 -20.66
N THR A 71 11.89 -5.13 -19.95
CA THR A 71 12.29 -4.25 -18.85
C THR A 71 13.14 -5.11 -17.95
N THR A 72 14.43 -4.83 -17.98
CA THR A 72 15.48 -5.73 -17.51
C THR A 72 15.25 -5.95 -16.02
N THR A 73 14.59 -7.04 -15.64
CA THR A 73 14.67 -7.56 -14.27
C THR A 73 16.15 -7.74 -14.01
N GLY A 74 16.69 -6.93 -13.11
CA GLY A 74 18.10 -6.98 -12.77
C GLY A 74 18.45 -8.30 -12.10
N ASP A 75 19.71 -8.43 -11.71
CA ASP A 75 20.18 -9.65 -11.07
C ASP A 75 19.52 -9.82 -9.68
N LEU A 76 18.65 -10.82 -9.57
CA LEU A 76 17.95 -11.17 -8.33
C LEU A 76 18.66 -12.27 -7.54
N THR A 77 19.86 -12.71 -7.95
CA THR A 77 20.55 -13.85 -7.32
C THR A 77 20.89 -13.63 -5.84
N ALA A 78 21.03 -12.38 -5.40
CA ALA A 78 21.23 -12.03 -3.99
C ALA A 78 20.06 -12.44 -3.07
N LEU A 79 18.88 -12.71 -3.64
CA LEU A 79 17.70 -13.19 -2.92
C LEU A 79 17.74 -14.69 -2.60
N ALA A 80 18.59 -15.46 -3.28
CA ALA A 80 18.66 -16.91 -3.09
C ALA A 80 19.06 -17.26 -1.64
N GLY A 81 18.20 -18.02 -0.96
CA GLY A 81 18.42 -18.41 0.44
C GLY A 81 18.10 -17.33 1.48
N ARG A 82 17.64 -16.15 1.06
CA ARG A 82 17.15 -15.10 1.96
C ARG A 82 15.73 -15.39 2.40
N THR A 83 15.34 -14.88 3.57
CA THR A 83 13.95 -14.87 4.04
C THR A 83 13.39 -13.46 4.00
N ILE A 84 12.32 -13.24 3.25
CA ILE A 84 11.63 -11.95 3.16
C ILE A 84 10.26 -12.06 3.81
N TYR A 85 9.93 -11.13 4.69
CA TYR A 85 8.59 -11.02 5.26
C TYR A 85 7.82 -9.91 4.55
N ILE A 86 6.70 -10.25 3.92
CA ILE A 86 5.79 -9.29 3.30
C ILE A 86 4.61 -9.08 4.25
N ASP A 87 4.28 -7.82 4.53
CA ASP A 87 3.09 -7.43 5.28
C ASP A 87 2.09 -6.74 4.34
N PRO A 88 1.12 -7.48 3.78
CA PRO A 88 0.04 -6.86 3.01
C PRO A 88 -0.85 -6.05 3.96
N GLY A 89 -0.86 -4.74 3.79
CA GLY A 89 -1.64 -3.81 4.62
C GLY A 89 -3.10 -4.22 4.77
N HIS A 90 -3.69 -3.86 5.91
CA HIS A 90 -5.13 -4.00 6.18
C HIS A 90 -5.65 -5.45 6.07
N ALA A 91 -6.97 -5.61 5.97
CA ALA A 91 -7.66 -6.90 5.86
C ALA A 91 -9.10 -6.72 5.37
N GLY A 92 -9.70 -7.76 4.78
CA GLY A 92 -11.09 -7.74 4.29
C GLY A 92 -12.15 -7.68 5.39
N THR A 93 -11.81 -8.04 6.64
CA THR A 93 -12.71 -7.88 7.79
C THR A 93 -12.07 -6.99 8.86
N ALA A 94 -12.77 -5.92 9.22
CA ALA A 94 -12.34 -4.98 10.25
C ALA A 94 -12.34 -5.62 11.66
N PRO A 95 -11.40 -5.24 12.55
CA PRO A 95 -11.46 -5.63 13.95
C PRO A 95 -12.60 -4.90 14.69
N PRO A 96 -12.98 -5.35 15.89
CA PRO A 96 -13.82 -4.57 16.79
C PRO A 96 -13.24 -3.16 17.02
N ALA A 97 -14.10 -2.15 17.02
CA ALA A 97 -13.68 -0.74 17.06
C ALA A 97 -12.95 -0.34 18.36
N ASP A 98 -13.20 -1.07 19.45
CA ASP A 98 -12.58 -0.88 20.77
C ASP A 98 -11.29 -1.69 20.96
N LEU A 99 -10.93 -2.56 20.00
CA LEU A 99 -9.72 -3.34 20.08
C LEU A 99 -8.50 -2.46 19.75
N THR A 100 -7.53 -2.45 20.66
CA THR A 100 -6.32 -1.62 20.55
C THR A 100 -5.05 -2.46 20.48
N ALA A 101 -4.02 -1.86 19.91
CA ALA A 101 -2.65 -2.34 19.83
C ALA A 101 -1.73 -1.35 20.54
N ILE A 102 -0.60 -1.80 21.07
CA ILE A 102 0.42 -0.86 21.58
C ILE A 102 1.08 -0.11 20.42
N ASP A 103 1.55 1.12 20.64
CA ASP A 103 2.20 1.93 19.59
C ASP A 103 3.73 1.85 19.58
N GLY A 104 4.32 1.17 20.57
CA GLY A 104 5.76 1.07 20.81
C GLY A 104 6.36 2.29 21.53
N ARG A 105 5.60 3.36 21.77
CA ARG A 105 6.06 4.63 22.36
C ARG A 105 5.31 5.01 23.65
N GLY A 106 4.70 4.02 24.31
CA GLY A 106 4.01 4.17 25.60
C GLY A 106 2.53 4.48 25.51
N GLY A 107 1.96 4.48 24.30
CA GLY A 107 0.53 4.63 24.04
C GLY A 107 -0.09 3.41 23.37
N THR A 108 -1.31 3.61 22.88
CA THR A 108 -2.06 2.63 22.10
C THR A 108 -2.68 3.28 20.86
N LYS A 109 -2.95 2.46 19.85
CA LYS A 109 -3.67 2.82 18.62
C LYS A 109 -4.75 1.79 18.33
N ALA A 110 -5.62 2.06 17.36
CA ALA A 110 -6.53 1.05 16.86
C ALA A 110 -5.74 -0.20 16.42
N CYS A 111 -6.28 -1.38 16.73
CA CYS A 111 -5.66 -2.67 16.37
C CYS A 111 -5.32 -2.74 14.87
N ASN A 112 -6.23 -2.30 14.02
CA ASN A 112 -6.06 -2.19 12.58
C ASN A 112 -7.06 -1.16 12.06
N THR A 113 -6.85 -0.65 10.85
CA THR A 113 -7.81 0.19 10.12
C THR A 113 -8.24 -0.53 8.84
N SER A 114 -9.37 -0.11 8.25
CA SER A 114 -9.84 -0.68 6.98
C SER A 114 -8.92 -0.41 5.79
N GLY A 115 -8.08 0.61 5.89
CA GLY A 115 -7.39 1.21 4.74
C GLY A 115 -8.29 2.19 4.00
N THR A 116 -7.73 2.79 2.95
CA THR A 116 -8.46 3.62 2.00
C THR A 116 -9.18 2.75 0.94
N ALA A 117 -9.79 3.41 -0.05
CA ALA A 117 -10.33 2.79 -1.25
C ALA A 117 -10.28 3.79 -2.40
N SER A 118 -10.46 3.34 -3.63
CA SER A 118 -10.81 4.23 -4.74
C SER A 118 -12.20 4.81 -4.55
N ASP A 119 -12.55 5.84 -5.34
CA ASP A 119 -13.90 6.41 -5.33
C ASP A 119 -14.96 5.43 -5.85
N ALA A 120 -14.55 4.44 -6.65
CA ALA A 120 -15.38 3.33 -7.09
C ALA A 120 -15.50 2.20 -6.05
N GLY A 121 -14.83 2.33 -4.89
CA GLY A 121 -14.88 1.38 -3.79
C GLY A 121 -13.93 0.19 -3.91
N TRP A 122 -12.91 0.26 -4.78
CA TRP A 122 -11.85 -0.75 -4.80
C TRP A 122 -10.93 -0.56 -3.58
N PRO A 123 -10.90 -1.52 -2.63
CA PRO A 123 -10.30 -1.27 -1.33
C PRO A 123 -8.79 -1.50 -1.34
N GLU A 124 -8.09 -0.76 -0.48
CA GLU A 124 -6.63 -0.86 -0.32
C GLU A 124 -6.19 -2.27 0.09
N HIS A 125 -6.94 -2.96 0.96
CA HIS A 125 -6.59 -4.32 1.37
C HIS A 125 -6.52 -5.30 0.17
N THR A 126 -7.39 -5.13 -0.83
CA THR A 126 -7.34 -5.95 -2.04
C THR A 126 -6.15 -5.60 -2.91
N PHE A 127 -5.85 -4.30 -3.11
CA PHE A 127 -4.63 -3.89 -3.81
C PHE A 127 -3.37 -4.49 -3.15
N THR A 128 -3.22 -4.29 -1.84
CA THR A 128 -2.04 -4.73 -1.08
C THR A 128 -1.90 -6.25 -1.08
N TRP A 129 -3.02 -6.99 -1.04
CA TRP A 129 -3.02 -8.44 -1.21
C TRP A 129 -2.50 -8.83 -2.59
N GLU A 130 -3.08 -8.27 -3.65
CA GLU A 130 -2.74 -8.65 -5.02
C GLU A 130 -1.28 -8.37 -5.37
N ILE A 131 -0.75 -7.20 -5.00
CA ILE A 131 0.67 -6.88 -5.24
C ILE A 131 1.59 -7.75 -4.37
N SER A 132 1.19 -8.11 -3.15
CA SER A 132 1.97 -9.02 -2.29
C SER A 132 2.09 -10.41 -2.90
N GLN A 133 1.03 -10.92 -3.52
CA GLN A 133 1.07 -12.23 -4.20
C GLN A 133 1.98 -12.20 -5.43
N GLN A 134 2.00 -11.09 -6.18
CA GLN A 134 2.93 -10.91 -7.29
C GLN A 134 4.37 -10.83 -6.81
N LEU A 135 4.65 -10.01 -5.79
CA LEU A 135 5.98 -9.88 -5.19
C LEU A 135 6.45 -11.22 -4.63
N LYS A 136 5.60 -11.93 -3.88
CA LYS A 136 5.90 -13.28 -3.36
C LYS A 136 6.33 -14.23 -4.47
N THR A 137 5.60 -14.26 -5.58
CA THR A 137 5.94 -15.13 -6.72
C THR A 137 7.33 -14.80 -7.27
N ILE A 138 7.63 -13.51 -7.50
CA ILE A 138 8.93 -13.06 -8.01
C ILE A 138 10.07 -13.45 -7.04
N LEU A 139 9.89 -13.23 -5.75
CA LEU A 139 10.91 -13.51 -4.73
C LEU A 139 11.16 -15.02 -4.59
N GLU A 140 10.11 -15.86 -4.61
CA GLU A 140 10.24 -17.31 -4.54
C GLU A 140 10.89 -17.89 -5.80
N GLU A 141 10.59 -17.34 -6.98
CA GLU A 141 11.26 -17.70 -8.24
C GLU A 141 12.76 -17.34 -8.20
N ALA A 142 13.14 -16.27 -7.49
CA ALA A 142 14.53 -15.90 -7.22
C ALA A 142 15.20 -16.72 -6.10
N GLY A 143 14.49 -17.66 -5.48
CA GLY A 143 15.02 -18.58 -4.47
C GLY A 143 14.95 -18.06 -3.02
N ALA A 144 14.19 -17.00 -2.76
CA ALA A 144 13.91 -16.56 -1.39
C ALA A 144 12.81 -17.41 -0.74
N THR A 145 12.85 -17.51 0.59
CA THR A 145 11.70 -17.94 1.40
C THR A 145 10.83 -16.72 1.71
N VAL A 146 9.53 -16.78 1.43
CA VAL A 146 8.61 -15.66 1.66
C VAL A 146 7.59 -15.99 2.74
N LEU A 147 7.45 -15.08 3.71
CA LEU A 147 6.43 -15.12 4.77
C LEU A 147 5.43 -13.98 4.58
N LEU A 148 4.19 -14.18 5.02
CA LEU A 148 3.10 -13.19 4.92
C LEU A 148 2.45 -12.98 6.29
N THR A 149 2.05 -11.74 6.60
CA THR A 149 1.38 -11.41 7.89
C THR A 149 -0.07 -11.85 7.90
N ARG A 150 -0.67 -12.08 6.72
CA ARG A 150 -2.02 -12.63 6.54
C ARG A 150 -2.07 -13.63 5.39
N ALA A 151 -3.01 -14.56 5.47
CA ALA A 151 -3.14 -15.68 4.54
C ALA A 151 -4.20 -15.47 3.44
N ASP A 152 -5.02 -14.43 3.56
CA ASP A 152 -6.12 -14.15 2.64
C ASP A 152 -6.53 -12.66 2.69
N ASP A 153 -7.51 -12.31 1.87
CA ASP A 153 -8.08 -10.95 1.73
C ASP A 153 -9.54 -10.82 2.19
N VAL A 154 -10.06 -11.80 2.93
CA VAL A 154 -11.48 -11.83 3.32
C VAL A 154 -11.65 -11.82 4.84
N ASN A 155 -10.75 -12.47 5.56
CA ASN A 155 -10.81 -12.63 6.99
C ASN A 155 -10.15 -11.46 7.71
N ARG A 156 -10.35 -11.43 9.03
CA ARG A 156 -9.66 -10.48 9.90
C ARG A 156 -8.17 -10.85 9.97
N ALA A 157 -7.30 -9.86 9.83
CA ALA A 157 -5.88 -10.02 10.09
C ALA A 157 -5.49 -9.64 11.52
N ASP A 158 -4.24 -9.96 11.87
CA ASP A 158 -3.63 -9.56 13.13
C ASP A 158 -3.59 -8.03 13.30
N CYS A 159 -3.55 -7.61 14.56
CA CYS A 159 -3.31 -6.21 14.92
C CYS A 159 -1.89 -5.78 14.52
N ILE A 160 -1.69 -4.46 14.33
CA ILE A 160 -0.42 -3.88 13.86
C ILE A 160 0.79 -4.17 14.76
N ASP A 161 0.58 -4.41 16.05
CA ASP A 161 1.63 -4.84 16.98
C ASP A 161 1.94 -6.34 16.85
N GLU A 162 0.90 -7.18 16.79
CA GLU A 162 1.05 -8.63 16.57
C GLU A 162 1.73 -8.95 15.24
N ARG A 163 1.45 -8.18 14.17
CA ARG A 163 2.18 -8.26 12.89
C ARG A 163 3.68 -8.06 13.11
N ALA A 164 4.06 -6.97 13.79
CA ALA A 164 5.46 -6.66 14.09
C ALA A 164 6.13 -7.75 14.94
N TYR A 165 5.42 -8.32 15.92
CA TYR A 165 5.96 -9.41 16.74
C TYR A 165 6.20 -10.69 15.94
N LYS A 166 5.29 -11.05 15.03
CA LYS A 166 5.47 -12.21 14.14
C LYS A 166 6.62 -12.02 13.17
N GLU A 167 6.79 -10.81 12.64
CA GLU A 167 7.93 -10.45 11.80
C GLU A 167 9.25 -10.57 12.57
N ASN A 168 9.32 -10.01 13.79
CA ASN A 168 10.52 -10.04 14.63
C ASN A 168 10.91 -11.46 15.03
N ALA A 169 9.93 -12.31 15.34
CA ALA A 169 10.13 -13.71 15.70
C ALA A 169 10.57 -14.60 14.53
N SER A 170 10.49 -14.08 13.30
CA SER A 170 10.86 -14.83 12.09
C SER A 170 12.37 -14.78 11.79
N ALA A 171 12.78 -15.64 10.86
CA ALA A 171 14.13 -15.62 10.28
C ALA A 171 14.31 -14.54 9.19
N ALA A 172 13.38 -13.60 9.03
CA ALA A 172 13.45 -12.60 7.97
C ALA A 172 14.74 -11.77 8.03
N ASP A 173 15.36 -11.61 6.86
CA ASP A 173 16.49 -10.73 6.57
C ASP A 173 16.00 -9.30 6.28
N ALA A 174 14.80 -9.16 5.71
CA ALA A 174 14.14 -7.89 5.46
C ALA A 174 12.61 -8.02 5.57
N VAL A 175 11.96 -6.92 5.95
CA VAL A 175 10.50 -6.81 6.07
C VAL A 175 9.98 -5.65 5.22
N VAL A 176 8.98 -5.91 4.38
CA VAL A 176 8.32 -4.89 3.57
C VAL A 176 6.82 -4.88 3.86
N SER A 177 6.32 -3.76 4.37
CA SER A 177 4.88 -3.52 4.53
C SER A 177 4.36 -2.77 3.31
N LEU A 178 3.31 -3.31 2.66
CA LEU A 178 2.81 -2.84 1.38
C LEU A 178 1.46 -2.17 1.56
N HIS A 179 1.35 -0.92 1.12
CA HIS A 179 0.19 -0.04 1.31
C HIS A 179 -0.09 0.81 0.05
N ALA A 180 -1.26 1.45 0.02
CA ALA A 180 -1.53 2.56 -0.89
C ALA A 180 -2.27 3.69 -0.15
N ASP A 181 -1.97 4.93 -0.52
CA ASP A 181 -2.44 6.08 0.25
C ASP A 181 -3.78 6.62 -0.27
N GLY A 182 -4.43 7.44 0.55
CA GLY A 182 -5.61 8.21 0.19
C GLY A 182 -5.42 9.69 0.45
N SER A 183 -5.30 10.48 -0.62
CA SER A 183 -5.08 11.93 -0.55
C SER A 183 -5.96 12.72 -1.53
N GLY A 184 -5.79 14.03 -1.63
CA GLY A 184 -6.54 14.86 -2.59
C GLY A 184 -6.16 14.56 -4.05
N THR A 185 -7.06 14.84 -4.99
CA THR A 185 -6.75 14.75 -6.44
C THR A 185 -5.57 15.63 -6.82
N GLY A 186 -4.69 15.13 -7.70
CA GLY A 186 -3.43 15.78 -8.07
C GLY A 186 -2.24 15.40 -7.19
N ASN A 187 -2.49 14.79 -6.03
CA ASN A 187 -1.45 14.15 -5.23
C ASN A 187 -1.19 12.76 -5.79
N THR A 188 0.04 12.50 -6.22
CA THR A 188 0.42 11.26 -6.91
C THR A 188 1.82 10.82 -6.53
N GLY A 189 2.15 9.57 -6.85
CA GLY A 189 3.49 9.00 -6.70
C GLY A 189 3.69 8.29 -5.37
N PHE A 190 4.72 7.44 -5.32
CA PHE A 190 5.01 6.57 -4.20
C PHE A 190 5.86 7.26 -3.12
N HIS A 191 5.77 6.81 -1.88
CA HIS A 191 6.76 7.13 -0.85
C HIS A 191 7.02 5.95 0.08
N ILE A 192 8.23 5.89 0.63
CA ILE A 192 8.71 4.80 1.48
C ILE A 192 9.04 5.34 2.86
N SER A 193 8.37 4.81 3.87
CA SER A 193 8.62 5.12 5.26
C SER A 193 9.65 4.17 5.87
N ALA A 194 10.71 4.74 6.43
CA ALA A 194 11.70 4.05 7.25
C ALA A 194 11.57 4.50 8.72
N ILE A 195 12.29 3.83 9.61
CA ILE A 195 12.29 4.13 11.05
C ILE A 195 12.88 5.52 11.29
N ALA A 196 12.09 6.42 11.89
CA ALA A 196 12.58 7.65 12.53
C ALA A 196 12.45 7.55 14.05
N ASP A 197 13.26 8.34 14.78
CA ASP A 197 13.32 8.35 16.25
C ASP A 197 13.48 6.92 16.83
N PRO A 198 14.59 6.21 16.54
CA PRO A 198 14.70 4.78 16.80
C PRO A 198 14.58 4.42 18.28
N LEU A 199 13.91 3.31 18.54
CA LEU A 199 13.87 2.60 19.83
C LEU A 199 15.05 1.61 19.93
N PRO A 200 15.39 1.12 21.15
CA PRO A 200 16.63 0.37 21.39
C PRO A 200 16.88 -0.84 20.48
N ASP A 201 15.83 -1.57 20.08
CA ASP A 201 15.94 -2.79 19.27
C ASP A 201 15.80 -2.54 17.77
N ASN A 202 15.59 -1.28 17.35
CA ASN A 202 15.44 -0.94 15.94
C ASN A 202 16.79 -1.04 15.20
N LEU A 203 16.69 -1.30 13.90
CA LEU A 203 17.79 -1.25 12.94
C LEU A 203 17.59 -0.06 11.99
N PRO A 204 17.81 1.19 12.46
CA PRO A 204 17.47 2.39 11.68
C PRO A 204 18.37 2.58 10.46
N THR A 205 19.65 2.23 10.53
CA THR A 205 20.57 2.35 9.40
C THR A 205 20.19 1.37 8.31
N GLU A 206 20.00 0.11 8.65
CA GLU A 206 19.62 -0.95 7.72
C GLU A 206 18.23 -0.70 7.12
N SER A 207 17.29 -0.17 7.92
CA SER A 207 15.96 0.25 7.41
C SER A 207 16.05 1.43 6.44
N ALA A 208 16.97 2.37 6.66
CA ALA A 208 17.19 3.50 5.77
C ALA A 208 17.89 3.07 4.47
N ASP A 209 18.86 2.15 4.55
CA ASP A 209 19.52 1.56 3.39
C ASP A 209 18.53 0.77 2.55
N LEU A 210 17.70 -0.09 3.18
CA LEU A 210 16.61 -0.80 2.51
C LEU A 210 15.62 0.16 1.83
N ALA A 211 15.21 1.23 2.51
CA ALA A 211 14.30 2.22 1.93
C ALA A 211 14.91 2.91 0.70
N THR A 212 16.20 3.23 0.78
CA THR A 212 16.92 3.88 -0.32
C THR A 212 17.06 2.95 -1.52
N SER A 213 17.49 1.70 -1.32
CA SER A 213 17.60 0.71 -2.40
C SER A 213 16.26 0.46 -3.09
N VAL A 214 15.18 0.31 -2.33
CA VAL A 214 13.83 0.12 -2.92
C VAL A 214 13.35 1.38 -3.62
N ARG A 215 13.57 2.58 -3.06
CA ARG A 215 13.23 3.85 -3.72
C ARG A 215 13.96 3.99 -5.04
N ASP A 216 15.28 3.76 -5.06
CA ASP A 216 16.11 3.89 -6.26
C ASP A 216 15.68 2.91 -7.35
N ALA A 217 15.39 1.65 -6.99
CA ALA A 217 14.87 0.65 -7.92
C ALA A 217 13.49 1.04 -8.48
N MET A 218 12.59 1.59 -7.66
CA MET A 218 11.29 2.10 -8.11
C MET A 218 11.43 3.29 -9.07
N VAL A 219 12.33 4.23 -8.77
CA VAL A 219 12.64 5.35 -9.68
C VAL A 219 13.25 4.86 -10.99
N ALA A 220 14.17 3.89 -10.94
CA ALA A 220 14.79 3.28 -12.13
C ALA A 220 13.75 2.57 -13.01
N ALA A 221 12.70 2.00 -12.40
CA ALA A 221 11.55 1.44 -13.11
C ALA A 221 10.58 2.50 -13.67
N GLY A 222 10.89 3.79 -13.53
CA GLY A 222 10.08 4.90 -14.03
C GLY A 222 8.89 5.27 -13.15
N LEU A 223 8.83 4.77 -11.91
CA LEU A 223 7.76 5.14 -10.98
C LEU A 223 8.03 6.54 -10.40
N PRO A 224 7.06 7.45 -10.42
CA PRO A 224 7.23 8.80 -9.88
C PRO A 224 7.21 8.78 -8.35
N THR A 225 8.12 9.52 -7.73
CA THR A 225 8.09 9.78 -6.30
C THR A 225 6.92 10.69 -5.93
N SER A 226 6.41 10.54 -4.71
CA SER A 226 5.31 11.33 -4.17
C SER A 226 5.57 12.84 -4.31
N ASN A 227 4.57 13.58 -4.78
CA ASN A 227 4.58 15.05 -4.83
C ASN A 227 3.95 15.71 -3.59
N TYR A 228 3.52 14.92 -2.59
CA TYR A 228 2.67 15.41 -1.49
C TYR A 228 3.12 14.97 -0.10
N LEU A 229 3.88 13.87 0.01
CA LEU A 229 4.46 13.40 1.28
C LEU A 229 5.93 12.99 1.08
N GLY A 230 6.72 13.18 2.14
CA GLY A 230 8.14 12.85 2.12
C GLY A 230 8.97 13.81 1.26
N THR A 231 10.19 13.36 0.93
CA THR A 231 11.13 14.06 0.06
C THR A 231 11.83 13.03 -0.81
N ASP A 232 11.80 13.22 -2.13
CA ASP A 232 12.36 12.30 -3.12
C ASP A 232 11.89 10.84 -2.92
N GLY A 233 10.62 10.64 -2.54
CA GLY A 233 10.04 9.31 -2.31
C GLY A 233 10.43 8.65 -0.99
N LEU A 234 11.16 9.33 -0.10
CA LEU A 234 11.47 8.85 1.24
C LEU A 234 10.71 9.66 2.29
N TYR A 235 10.13 8.98 3.27
CA TYR A 235 9.36 9.61 4.35
C TYR A 235 9.59 8.91 5.70
N PRO A 236 10.75 9.08 6.34
CA PRO A 236 11.00 8.49 7.66
C PRO A 236 9.99 8.96 8.71
N ARG A 237 9.40 8.04 9.48
CA ARG A 237 8.36 8.37 10.47
C ARG A 237 8.50 7.59 11.78
N SER A 238 7.95 8.16 12.85
CA SER A 238 7.95 7.60 14.22
C SER A 238 6.55 7.29 14.76
N ASP A 239 5.49 7.47 13.96
CA ASP A 239 4.09 7.26 14.36
C ASP A 239 3.50 5.92 13.87
N LEU A 240 4.29 5.10 13.17
CA LEU A 240 3.88 3.81 12.62
C LEU A 240 4.29 2.66 13.55
N THR A 241 3.32 2.04 14.24
CA THR A 241 3.55 0.92 15.18
C THR A 241 4.42 -0.18 14.59
N GLY A 242 4.13 -0.58 13.34
CA GLY A 242 4.87 -1.64 12.66
C GLY A 242 6.35 -1.31 12.47
N LEU A 243 6.71 -0.04 12.29
CA LEU A 243 8.11 0.42 12.22
C LEU A 243 8.71 0.57 13.62
N ASN A 244 7.97 1.20 14.55
CA ASN A 244 8.43 1.43 15.91
C ASN A 244 8.82 0.12 16.61
N LEU A 245 8.02 -0.94 16.46
CA LEU A 245 8.25 -2.23 17.12
C LEU A 245 9.23 -3.14 16.37
N SER A 246 9.72 -2.76 15.19
CA SER A 246 10.53 -3.67 14.38
C SER A 246 11.95 -3.86 14.93
N SER A 247 12.41 -5.10 14.97
CA SER A 247 13.80 -5.47 15.26
C SER A 247 14.52 -6.04 14.03
N LYS A 248 14.03 -5.70 12.84
CA LYS A 248 14.52 -6.14 11.52
C LYS A 248 14.74 -4.92 10.63
N PRO A 249 15.50 -5.01 9.53
CA PRO A 249 15.44 -4.01 8.47
C PRO A 249 14.02 -3.97 7.92
N LYS A 250 13.31 -2.86 8.14
CA LYS A 250 11.88 -2.75 7.79
C LYS A 250 11.53 -1.42 7.16
N ILE A 251 10.70 -1.50 6.12
CA ILE A 251 10.10 -0.34 5.46
C ILE A 251 8.59 -0.52 5.29
N LEU A 252 7.88 0.59 5.11
CA LEU A 252 6.49 0.63 4.64
C LEU A 252 6.42 1.41 3.34
N ILE A 253 5.84 0.84 2.29
CA ILE A 253 5.74 1.43 0.96
C ILE A 253 4.29 1.84 0.72
N GLU A 254 4.07 3.13 0.46
CA GLU A 254 2.82 3.62 -0.14
C GLU A 254 3.01 3.72 -1.65
N PHE A 255 2.34 2.86 -2.42
CA PHE A 255 2.60 2.72 -3.87
C PHE A 255 2.00 3.82 -4.77
N GLY A 256 1.17 4.70 -4.21
CA GLY A 256 0.45 5.76 -4.91
C GLY A 256 -0.85 6.12 -4.20
N ASN A 257 -1.53 7.15 -4.70
CA ASN A 257 -2.79 7.65 -4.16
C ASN A 257 -4.01 7.01 -4.85
N MET A 258 -4.78 6.21 -4.11
CA MET A 258 -6.00 5.55 -4.62
C MET A 258 -7.14 6.52 -4.97
N ARG A 259 -7.03 7.80 -4.58
CA ARG A 259 -8.00 8.87 -4.87
C ARG A 259 -7.62 9.72 -6.09
N ASP A 260 -6.47 9.46 -6.70
CA ASP A 260 -6.08 10.09 -7.96
C ASP A 260 -6.19 9.09 -9.12
N LEU A 261 -6.86 9.50 -10.21
CA LEU A 261 -7.13 8.61 -11.33
C LEU A 261 -5.86 8.13 -12.05
N SER A 262 -4.78 8.89 -12.02
CA SER A 262 -3.53 8.52 -12.69
C SER A 262 -2.81 7.40 -11.94
N ASP A 263 -2.68 7.51 -10.62
CA ASP A 263 -2.14 6.44 -9.78
C ASP A 263 -3.09 5.25 -9.78
N LEU A 264 -4.39 5.48 -9.59
CA LEU A 264 -5.40 4.42 -9.55
C LEU A 264 -5.36 3.53 -10.80
N ALA A 265 -5.28 4.12 -11.99
CA ALA A 265 -5.19 3.34 -13.24
C ALA A 265 -3.99 2.38 -13.25
N GLN A 266 -2.87 2.80 -12.65
CA GLN A 266 -1.68 1.97 -12.54
C GLN A 266 -1.83 0.89 -11.45
N LEU A 267 -2.40 1.25 -10.30
CA LEU A 267 -2.63 0.32 -9.19
C LEU A 267 -3.64 -0.77 -9.58
N GLU A 268 -4.73 -0.44 -10.27
CA GLU A 268 -5.78 -1.38 -10.72
C GLU A 268 -5.30 -2.30 -11.85
N SER A 269 -4.32 -1.88 -12.64
CA SER A 269 -3.77 -2.69 -13.73
C SER A 269 -2.85 -3.80 -13.23
N ALA A 270 -2.99 -5.02 -13.77
CA ALA A 270 -2.09 -6.13 -13.46
C ALA A 270 -0.62 -5.81 -13.82
N ASP A 271 -0.40 -5.17 -14.98
CA ASP A 271 0.94 -4.77 -15.43
C ASP A 271 1.56 -3.69 -14.53
N GLY A 272 0.77 -2.71 -14.09
CA GLY A 272 1.25 -1.67 -13.17
C GLY A 272 1.61 -2.21 -11.79
N ARG A 273 0.90 -3.25 -11.30
CA ARG A 273 1.30 -4.01 -10.11
C ARG A 273 2.55 -4.83 -10.35
N LYS A 274 2.69 -5.46 -11.52
CA LYS A 274 3.86 -6.25 -11.87
C LYS A 274 5.14 -5.41 -11.89
N VAL A 275 5.11 -4.24 -12.53
CA VAL A 275 6.26 -3.32 -12.56
C VAL A 275 6.68 -2.90 -11.14
N ARG A 276 5.71 -2.56 -10.28
CA ARG A 276 5.98 -2.23 -8.87
C ARG A 276 6.58 -3.39 -8.10
N ALA A 277 6.00 -4.59 -8.23
CA ALA A 277 6.51 -5.79 -7.55
C ALA A 277 7.93 -6.15 -8.01
N GLN A 278 8.22 -6.04 -9.31
CA GLN A 278 9.57 -6.24 -9.86
C GLN A 278 10.57 -5.22 -9.32
N ALA A 279 10.18 -3.93 -9.24
CA ALA A 279 11.04 -2.89 -8.68
C ALA A 279 11.34 -3.11 -7.20
N VAL A 280 10.35 -3.55 -6.41
CA VAL A 280 10.56 -3.89 -4.99
C VAL A 280 11.47 -5.11 -4.86
N ALA A 281 11.30 -6.14 -5.68
CA ALA A 281 12.19 -7.31 -5.69
C ALA A 281 13.63 -6.91 -6.03
N GLN A 282 13.83 -6.02 -7.00
CA GLN A 282 15.16 -5.49 -7.33
C GLN A 282 15.78 -4.73 -6.16
N GLY A 283 15.03 -3.82 -5.55
CA GLY A 283 15.54 -3.06 -4.39
C GLY A 283 15.89 -3.94 -3.19
N LEU A 284 15.14 -5.04 -2.99
CA LEU A 284 15.48 -6.06 -1.99
C LEU A 284 16.75 -6.82 -2.35
N ALA A 285 16.95 -7.19 -3.62
CA ALA A 285 18.16 -7.85 -4.08
C ALA A 285 19.39 -6.95 -3.91
N ASP A 286 19.26 -5.67 -4.29
CA ASP A 286 20.34 -4.68 -4.15
C ASP A 286 20.72 -4.47 -2.67
N PHE A 287 19.73 -4.39 -1.77
CA PHE A 287 19.96 -4.29 -0.32
C PHE A 287 20.65 -5.52 0.28
N LEU A 288 20.35 -6.73 -0.21
CA LEU A 288 20.84 -8.00 0.35
C LEU A 288 22.10 -8.54 -0.34
N SER A 289 22.66 -7.78 -1.28
CA SER A 289 23.85 -8.13 -2.06
C SER A 289 25.17 -8.00 -1.30
#